data_AF-M1ZMW9-F1
#
_entry.id   AF-M1ZMW9-F1
#
_cell.length_a   1.000
_cell.length_b   1.000
_cell.length_c   1.000
_cell.angle_alpha   90.00
_cell.angle_beta   90.00
_cell.angle_gamma   90.00
#
_symmetry.space_group_name_H-M   'P 1'
#
loop_
_entity.id
_entity.type
_entity.pdbx_description
1 polymer ?
#
loop_
_entity_poly.entity_id
_entity_poly.type
_entity_poly.pdbx_seq_one_letter_code
_entity_poly.pdbx_strand_id
1 'polypeptide(L)'
;TLKQIDTDSRVNMKDVRAPKDEIEKQRELLNANNPIQRTKNIGQLNNIVIFIKFSDQDEITRDISTYNKQFNSKDQASLNNYYKEVSYNKLDVNTTFYPKPKGDKVLSYTDSHPRSYYTNLPQNERAAREQTLLKNAVDSVKSEIPSGLNVDSDNDGKVDNVCFIIKGATTGWSSLLWPHKWNMFYQDVRI
;
A
#
# COMPACT_ATOMS: atom_id res chain seq x y z
N THR A 1 -18.52 -18.42 9.20
CA THR A 1 -18.46 -19.31 8.02
C THR A 1 -18.86 -18.52 6.79
N LEU A 2 -18.23 -18.75 5.62
CA LEU A 2 -18.59 -18.05 4.38
C LEU A 2 -20.06 -18.31 4.07
N LYS A 3 -20.88 -17.26 4.05
CA LYS A 3 -22.23 -17.39 3.50
C LYS A 3 -22.10 -17.61 2.00
N GLN A 4 -22.75 -18.64 1.48
CA GLN A 4 -22.86 -18.82 0.03
C GLN A 4 -23.39 -17.54 -0.61
N ILE A 5 -22.93 -17.26 -1.83
CA ILE A 5 -23.16 -15.96 -2.46
C ILE A 5 -24.65 -15.60 -2.57
N ASP A 6 -25.50 -16.60 -2.75
CA ASP A 6 -26.96 -16.48 -2.86
C ASP A 6 -27.67 -16.18 -1.54
N THR A 7 -27.05 -16.45 -0.40
CA THR A 7 -27.60 -16.23 0.93
C THR A 7 -26.99 -15.04 1.66
N ASP A 8 -26.00 -14.37 1.05
CA ASP A 8 -25.38 -13.18 1.60
C ASP A 8 -26.18 -11.92 1.24
N SER A 9 -26.81 -11.30 2.25
CA SER A 9 -27.60 -10.08 2.09
C SER A 9 -26.82 -8.87 1.57
N ARG A 10 -25.48 -8.94 1.53
CA ARG A 10 -24.61 -7.92 0.93
C ARG A 10 -24.49 -8.04 -0.58
N VAL A 11 -24.97 -9.14 -1.18
CA VAL A 11 -24.87 -9.42 -2.61
C VAL A 11 -26.24 -9.35 -3.27
N ASN A 12 -26.37 -8.49 -4.28
CA ASN A 12 -27.54 -8.50 -5.16
C ASN A 12 -27.26 -9.44 -6.34
N MET A 13 -27.80 -10.65 -6.29
CA MET A 13 -27.57 -11.67 -7.33
C MET A 13 -28.03 -11.25 -8.73
N LYS A 14 -28.89 -10.24 -8.87
CA LYS A 14 -29.29 -9.70 -10.18
C LYS A 14 -28.17 -8.93 -10.89
N ASP A 15 -27.21 -8.41 -10.12
CA ASP A 15 -26.07 -7.65 -10.64
C ASP A 15 -24.85 -8.55 -10.90
N VAL A 16 -24.92 -9.82 -10.49
CA VAL A 16 -23.84 -10.80 -10.63
C VAL A 16 -23.80 -11.34 -12.05
N ARG A 17 -22.69 -11.07 -12.76
CA ARG A 17 -22.48 -11.49 -14.16
C ARG A 17 -21.45 -12.62 -14.33
N ALA A 18 -20.61 -12.85 -13.33
CA ALA A 18 -19.57 -13.88 -13.35
C ALA A 18 -20.10 -15.22 -12.78
N PRO A 19 -19.48 -16.36 -13.12
CA PRO A 19 -19.80 -17.67 -12.54
C PRO A 19 -19.72 -17.66 -11.00
N LYS A 20 -20.66 -18.36 -10.35
CA LYS A 20 -20.78 -18.34 -8.88
C LYS A 20 -19.55 -18.89 -8.18
N ASP A 21 -19.01 -20.00 -8.68
CA ASP A 21 -17.81 -20.67 -8.20
C ASP A 21 -16.58 -19.77 -8.27
N GLU A 22 -16.44 -19.00 -9.35
CA GLU A 22 -15.38 -18.00 -9.48
C GLU A 22 -15.51 -16.92 -8.41
N ILE A 23 -16.72 -16.42 -8.18
CA ILE A 23 -16.96 -15.37 -7.17
C ILE A 23 -16.75 -15.91 -5.76
N GLU A 24 -17.19 -17.13 -5.46
CA GLU A 24 -16.98 -17.74 -4.15
C GLU A 24 -15.49 -17.93 -3.87
N LYS A 25 -14.72 -18.41 -4.87
CA LYS A 25 -13.26 -18.48 -4.78
C LYS A 25 -12.63 -17.11 -4.55
N GLN A 26 -13.09 -16.07 -5.24
CA GLN A 26 -12.64 -14.69 -5.00
C GLN A 26 -13.00 -14.21 -3.59
N ARG A 27 -14.21 -14.49 -3.10
CA ARG A 27 -14.66 -14.08 -1.75
C ARG A 27 -13.87 -14.76 -0.65
N GLU A 28 -13.47 -16.02 -0.85
CA GLU A 28 -12.56 -16.74 0.03
C GLU A 28 -11.16 -16.10 0.01
N LEU A 29 -10.58 -15.89 -1.18
CA LEU A 29 -9.27 -15.23 -1.35
C LEU A 29 -9.24 -13.84 -0.69
N LEU A 30 -10.32 -13.08 -0.81
CA LEU A 30 -10.45 -11.72 -0.28
C LEU A 30 -10.87 -11.69 1.21
N ASN A 31 -11.05 -12.85 1.86
CA ASN A 31 -11.54 -12.96 3.24
C ASN A 31 -12.85 -12.19 3.49
N ALA A 32 -13.78 -12.19 2.52
CA ALA A 32 -15.01 -11.38 2.54
C ALA A 32 -16.00 -11.70 3.69
N ASN A 33 -15.71 -12.72 4.50
CA ASN A 33 -16.53 -13.14 5.64
C ASN A 33 -16.21 -12.41 6.92
N ASN A 34 -14.99 -11.88 7.01
CA ASN A 34 -14.61 -11.14 8.20
C ASN A 34 -15.21 -9.74 8.06
N PRO A 35 -15.89 -9.24 9.11
CA PRO A 35 -16.23 -7.82 9.13
C PRO A 35 -14.93 -7.05 8.90
N ILE A 36 -14.99 -6.06 8.01
CA ILE A 36 -13.83 -5.18 7.76
C ILE A 36 -13.56 -4.46 9.08
N GLN A 37 -12.57 -4.93 9.83
CA GLN A 37 -12.03 -4.16 10.94
C GLN A 37 -11.39 -2.92 10.31
N ARG A 38 -11.78 -1.78 10.85
CA ARG A 38 -11.26 -0.49 10.42
C ARG A 38 -10.18 -0.14 11.42
N THR A 39 -9.00 0.17 10.89
CA THR A 39 -7.91 0.80 11.63
C THR A 39 -8.45 1.90 12.56
N LYS A 40 -7.86 2.01 13.75
CA LYS A 40 -8.24 3.04 14.71
C LYS A 40 -8.12 4.43 14.09
N ASN A 41 -9.18 5.22 14.24
CA ASN A 41 -9.21 6.62 13.80
C ASN A 41 -8.87 7.61 14.94
N ILE A 42 -8.26 7.11 16.01
CA ILE A 42 -7.77 7.85 17.16
C ILE A 42 -6.41 7.29 17.61
N GLY A 43 -5.64 8.08 18.34
CA GLY A 43 -4.30 7.72 18.82
C GLY A 43 -3.23 7.98 17.76
N GLN A 44 -2.24 7.08 17.70
CA GLN A 44 -1.12 7.17 16.77
C GLN A 44 -1.26 6.11 15.67
N LEU A 45 -1.07 6.52 14.42
CA LEU A 45 -0.99 5.64 13.26
C LEU A 45 0.38 5.82 12.60
N ASN A 46 1.13 4.74 12.47
CA ASN A 46 2.44 4.76 11.83
C ASN A 46 2.32 4.34 10.37
N ASN A 47 2.47 5.31 9.47
CA ASN A 47 2.51 5.10 8.03
C ASN A 47 3.95 4.79 7.59
N ILE A 48 4.11 3.83 6.69
CA ILE A 48 5.40 3.49 6.09
C ILE A 48 5.38 3.93 4.63
N VAL A 49 6.40 4.66 4.20
CA VAL A 49 6.65 4.97 2.79
C VAL A 49 7.85 4.16 2.30
N ILE A 50 7.68 3.43 1.20
CA ILE A 50 8.76 2.70 0.52
C ILE A 50 8.97 3.28 -0.88
N PHE A 51 10.18 3.74 -1.16
CA PHE A 51 10.56 4.24 -2.47
C PHE A 51 11.01 3.10 -3.40
N ILE A 52 10.54 3.11 -4.64
CA ILE A 52 10.84 2.10 -5.65
C ILE A 52 11.37 2.78 -6.91
N LYS A 53 12.43 2.23 -7.48
CA LYS A 53 12.89 2.52 -8.85
C LYS A 53 13.12 1.22 -9.62
N PHE A 54 13.31 1.32 -10.92
CA PHE A 54 13.58 0.19 -11.80
C PHE A 54 15.07 0.13 -12.22
N SER A 55 15.51 -1.02 -12.69
CA SER A 55 16.91 -1.27 -13.10
C SER A 55 17.44 -0.30 -14.17
N ASP A 56 16.56 0.28 -14.98
CA ASP A 56 16.87 1.25 -16.04
C ASP A 56 16.79 2.71 -15.57
N GLN A 57 16.78 2.95 -14.25
CA GLN A 57 16.58 4.27 -13.67
C GLN A 57 17.63 4.65 -12.62
N ASP A 58 18.07 5.91 -12.68
CA ASP A 58 18.81 6.54 -11.59
C ASP A 58 17.94 6.78 -10.35
N GLU A 59 18.56 7.18 -9.23
CA GLU A 59 17.80 7.53 -8.01
C GLU A 59 16.80 8.67 -8.19
N ILE A 60 15.85 8.76 -7.25
CA ILE A 60 14.98 9.93 -7.12
C ILE A 60 15.85 11.13 -6.72
N THR A 61 15.78 12.20 -7.52
CA THR A 61 16.61 13.40 -7.34
C THR A 61 16.01 14.42 -6.37
N ARG A 62 14.73 14.26 -6.03
CA ARG A 62 14.04 15.10 -5.05
C ARG A 62 14.51 14.72 -3.65
N ASP A 63 14.90 15.73 -2.87
CA ASP A 63 15.37 15.53 -1.50
C ASP A 63 14.30 14.93 -0.59
N ILE A 64 14.74 14.11 0.37
CA ILE A 64 13.87 13.48 1.36
C ILE A 64 13.12 14.54 2.20
N SER A 65 13.71 15.71 2.41
CA SER A 65 13.10 16.83 3.13
C SER A 65 11.79 17.29 2.49
N THR A 66 11.65 17.16 1.16
CA THR A 66 10.40 17.51 0.46
C THR A 66 9.29 16.52 0.83
N TYR A 67 9.58 15.22 0.82
CA TYR A 67 8.62 14.20 1.25
C TYR A 67 8.30 14.33 2.73
N ASN A 68 9.30 14.56 3.58
CA ASN A 68 9.07 14.77 5.00
C ASN A 68 8.17 15.98 5.27
N LYS A 69 8.32 17.08 4.52
CA LYS A 69 7.40 18.23 4.62
C LYS A 69 5.96 17.86 4.23
N GLN A 70 5.80 17.15 3.13
CA GLN A 70 4.47 16.72 2.62
C GLN A 70 3.75 15.74 3.56
N PHE A 71 4.48 14.85 4.21
CA PHE A 71 3.88 13.83 5.07
C PHE A 71 3.83 14.21 6.55
N ASN A 72 4.87 14.85 7.09
CA ASN A 72 5.07 14.99 8.55
C ASN A 72 5.13 16.43 9.07
N SER A 73 5.13 17.45 8.22
CA SER A 73 5.24 18.84 8.69
C SER A 73 4.09 19.22 9.62
N LYS A 74 4.40 19.86 10.75
CA LYS A 74 3.38 20.37 11.70
C LYS A 74 3.03 21.84 11.44
N ASP A 75 3.88 22.55 10.70
CA ASP A 75 3.76 24.00 10.49
C ASP A 75 3.21 24.38 9.10
N GLN A 76 2.78 23.40 8.31
CA GLN A 76 2.20 23.62 6.98
C GLN A 76 1.22 22.49 6.63
N ALA A 77 0.55 22.60 5.48
CA ALA A 77 -0.27 21.51 4.96
C ALA A 77 0.57 20.24 4.76
N SER A 78 0.19 19.17 5.45
CA SER A 78 0.82 17.86 5.36
C SER A 78 -0.19 16.75 5.67
N LEU A 79 0.14 15.50 5.37
CA LEU A 79 -0.69 14.35 5.74
C LEU A 79 -0.95 14.31 7.26
N ASN A 80 0.11 14.47 8.06
CA ASN A 80 0.01 14.51 9.51
C ASN A 80 -0.94 15.61 9.99
N ASN A 81 -0.70 16.85 9.54
CA ASN A 81 -1.44 18.01 10.03
C ASN A 81 -2.91 17.97 9.57
N TYR A 82 -3.17 17.51 8.33
CA TYR A 82 -4.53 17.29 7.84
C TYR A 82 -5.30 16.34 8.73
N TYR A 83 -4.76 15.14 9.03
CA TYR A 83 -5.44 14.17 9.88
C TYR A 83 -5.59 14.65 11.32
N LYS A 84 -4.60 15.39 11.84
CA LYS A 84 -4.67 15.99 13.17
C LYS A 84 -5.78 17.03 13.27
N GLU A 85 -5.94 17.88 12.25
CA GLU A 85 -6.98 18.90 12.18
C GLU A 85 -8.38 18.27 12.08
N VAL A 86 -8.62 17.44 11.06
CA VAL A 86 -9.96 16.87 10.80
C VAL A 86 -10.40 15.87 11.87
N SER A 87 -9.47 15.33 12.65
CA SER A 87 -9.77 14.48 13.81
C SER A 87 -9.92 15.23 15.13
N TYR A 88 -9.85 16.57 15.15
CA TYR A 88 -9.86 17.37 16.37
C TYR A 88 -8.77 16.95 17.37
N ASN A 89 -7.53 16.80 16.88
CA ASN A 89 -6.36 16.35 17.63
C ASN A 89 -6.48 14.93 18.20
N LYS A 90 -7.37 14.08 17.63
CA LYS A 90 -7.55 12.70 18.10
C LYS A 90 -6.68 11.70 17.37
N LEU A 91 -6.21 12.00 16.16
CA LEU A 91 -5.38 11.11 15.35
C LEU A 91 -4.07 11.80 14.97
N ASP A 92 -2.95 11.12 15.21
CA ASP A 92 -1.61 11.54 14.83
C ASP A 92 -0.99 10.53 13.85
N VAL A 93 -0.92 10.90 12.56
CA VAL A 93 -0.38 10.05 11.49
C VAL A 93 1.09 10.37 11.28
N ASN A 94 1.99 9.51 11.72
CA ASN A 94 3.44 9.70 11.57
C ASN A 94 3.96 8.83 10.43
N THR A 95 4.68 9.42 9.47
CA THR A 95 5.24 8.69 8.33
C THR A 95 6.73 8.47 8.49
N THR A 96 7.20 7.25 8.25
CA THR A 96 8.62 6.92 8.15
C THR A 96 8.97 6.46 6.72
N PHE A 97 10.19 6.69 6.29
CA PHE A 97 10.63 6.51 4.91
C PHE A 97 11.71 5.44 4.78
N TYR A 98 11.58 4.58 3.78
CA TYR A 98 12.50 3.46 3.52
C TYR A 98 12.79 3.27 2.01
N PRO A 99 14.00 2.79 1.64
CA PRO A 99 15.19 2.63 2.50
C PRO A 99 15.58 3.94 3.20
N LYS A 100 16.30 3.85 4.34
CA LYS A 100 16.69 5.03 5.11
C LYS A 100 17.48 5.98 4.20
N PRO A 101 17.11 7.28 4.19
CA PRO A 101 17.79 8.26 3.34
C PRO A 101 19.27 8.39 3.73
N LYS A 102 20.11 8.72 2.75
CA LYS A 102 21.53 9.01 2.98
C LYS A 102 21.76 10.53 2.91
N GLY A 103 21.82 11.17 4.07
CA GLY A 103 21.75 12.64 4.14
C GLY A 103 20.41 13.13 3.61
N ASP A 104 20.43 14.11 2.70
CA ASP A 104 19.20 14.63 2.09
C ASP A 104 18.68 13.78 0.92
N LYS A 105 19.43 12.75 0.50
CA LYS A 105 19.10 11.95 -0.69
C LYS A 105 18.14 10.82 -0.35
N VAL A 106 17.10 10.69 -1.18
CA VAL A 106 16.25 9.50 -1.23
C VAL A 106 17.06 8.31 -1.73
N LEU A 107 16.88 7.17 -1.08
CA LEU A 107 17.28 5.86 -1.59
C LEU A 107 16.02 5.09 -1.97
N SER A 108 16.13 4.16 -2.90
CA SER A 108 15.00 3.36 -3.39
C SER A 108 15.35 1.88 -3.43
N TYR A 109 14.38 1.00 -3.18
CA TYR A 109 14.46 -0.37 -3.66
C TYR A 109 14.57 -0.35 -5.19
N THR A 110 15.54 -1.08 -5.73
CA THR A 110 15.73 -1.22 -7.18
C THR A 110 15.16 -2.55 -7.62
N ASP A 111 14.06 -2.53 -8.37
CA ASP A 111 13.58 -3.76 -8.99
C ASP A 111 14.54 -4.20 -10.10
N SER A 112 14.76 -5.51 -10.21
CA SER A 112 15.68 -6.10 -11.19
C SER A 112 15.21 -5.93 -12.63
N HIS A 113 13.93 -5.63 -12.87
CA HIS A 113 13.38 -5.42 -14.20
C HIS A 113 13.34 -3.94 -14.57
N PRO A 114 13.38 -3.60 -15.87
CA PRO A 114 13.18 -2.22 -16.31
C PRO A 114 11.73 -1.79 -16.12
N ARG A 115 11.44 -0.48 -16.08
CA ARG A 115 10.07 0.03 -15.90
C ARG A 115 9.08 -0.53 -16.94
N SER A 116 9.55 -0.74 -18.16
CA SER A 116 8.76 -1.29 -19.28
C SER A 116 8.21 -2.70 -19.02
N TYR A 117 8.84 -3.46 -18.12
CA TYR A 117 8.36 -4.78 -17.68
C TYR A 117 6.99 -4.71 -17.00
N TYR A 118 6.63 -3.54 -16.45
CA TYR A 118 5.38 -3.30 -15.72
C TYR A 118 4.31 -2.58 -16.53
N THR A 119 4.62 -2.09 -17.73
CA THR A 119 3.68 -1.30 -18.54
C THR A 119 3.01 -2.11 -19.65
N ASN A 120 3.66 -3.18 -20.13
CA ASN A 120 3.21 -3.95 -21.28
C ASN A 120 2.76 -5.36 -20.87
N LEU A 121 1.71 -5.44 -20.04
CA LEU A 121 1.28 -6.71 -19.43
C LEU A 121 -0.18 -7.09 -19.71
N PRO A 122 -0.45 -8.40 -19.97
CA PRO A 122 -1.79 -8.95 -19.98
C PRO A 122 -2.52 -8.68 -18.67
N GLN A 123 -3.84 -8.42 -18.73
CA GLN A 123 -4.65 -8.04 -17.56
C GLN A 123 -4.58 -9.09 -16.43
N ASN A 124 -4.60 -10.38 -16.79
CA ASN A 124 -4.56 -11.50 -15.85
C ASN A 124 -3.23 -11.66 -15.10
N GLU A 125 -2.15 -11.03 -15.56
CA GLU A 125 -0.84 -11.06 -14.89
C GLU A 125 -0.59 -9.84 -14.00
N ARG A 126 -1.35 -8.76 -14.18
CA ARG A 126 -1.08 -7.46 -13.50
C ARG A 126 -1.09 -7.59 -11.98
N ALA A 127 -2.08 -8.29 -11.43
CA ALA A 127 -2.25 -8.45 -9.99
C ALA A 127 -1.05 -9.14 -9.33
N ALA A 128 -0.68 -10.31 -9.85
CA ALA A 128 0.45 -11.06 -9.36
C ALA A 128 1.76 -10.30 -9.56
N ARG A 129 1.92 -9.62 -10.70
CA ARG A 129 3.11 -8.82 -11.00
C ARG A 129 3.30 -7.66 -10.03
N GLU A 130 2.22 -6.92 -9.77
CA GLU A 130 2.24 -5.78 -8.86
C GLU A 130 2.56 -6.23 -7.44
N GLN A 131 1.83 -7.22 -6.92
CA GLN A 131 2.06 -7.67 -5.54
C GLN A 131 3.45 -8.30 -5.37
N THR A 132 4.02 -8.90 -6.42
CA THR A 132 5.43 -9.35 -6.40
C THR A 132 6.40 -8.17 -6.27
N LEU A 133 6.18 -7.08 -7.03
CA LEU A 133 6.98 -5.86 -6.90
C LEU A 133 6.90 -5.28 -5.48
N LEU A 134 5.68 -5.15 -4.94
CA LEU A 134 5.47 -4.59 -3.61
C LEU A 134 6.07 -5.48 -2.51
N LYS A 135 5.92 -6.81 -2.62
CA LYS A 135 6.57 -7.78 -1.73
C LYS A 135 8.08 -7.61 -1.72
N ASN A 136 8.70 -7.60 -2.90
CA ASN A 136 10.16 -7.49 -3.00
C ASN A 136 10.66 -6.17 -2.41
N ALA A 137 9.92 -5.07 -2.62
CA ALA A 137 10.24 -3.78 -2.03
C ALA A 137 10.18 -3.83 -0.50
N VAL A 138 9.14 -4.41 0.10
CA VAL A 138 9.04 -4.59 1.56
C VAL A 138 10.17 -5.49 2.07
N ASP A 139 10.39 -6.65 1.44
CA ASP A 139 11.43 -7.59 1.85
C ASP A 139 12.84 -6.97 1.82
N SER A 140 13.08 -6.03 0.91
CA SER A 140 14.37 -5.33 0.80
C SER A 140 14.64 -4.35 1.94
N VAL A 141 13.60 -3.82 2.59
CA VAL A 141 13.73 -2.76 3.61
C VAL A 141 13.29 -3.19 5.01
N LYS A 142 12.65 -4.35 5.17
CA LYS A 142 12.07 -4.77 6.46
C LYS A 142 13.08 -4.80 7.62
N SER A 143 14.36 -5.08 7.35
CA SER A 143 15.42 -5.05 8.36
C SER A 143 15.78 -3.64 8.85
N GLU A 144 15.42 -2.60 8.11
CA GLU A 144 15.61 -1.19 8.49
C GLU A 144 14.42 -0.62 9.27
N ILE A 145 13.26 -1.31 9.23
CA ILE A 145 12.05 -0.90 9.95
C ILE A 145 12.24 -1.29 11.43
N PRO A 146 12.13 -0.35 12.39
CA PRO A 146 12.30 -0.68 13.80
C PRO A 146 11.26 -1.70 14.27
N SER A 147 11.72 -2.79 14.92
CA SER A 147 10.83 -3.84 15.45
C SER A 147 9.86 -3.35 16.53
N GLY A 148 10.14 -2.20 17.15
CA GLY A 148 9.26 -1.54 18.11
C GLY A 148 8.27 -0.54 17.50
N LEU A 149 8.28 -0.34 16.17
CA LEU A 149 7.31 0.54 15.50
C LEU A 149 5.97 -0.18 15.43
N ASN A 150 4.96 0.33 16.15
CA ASN A 150 3.62 -0.25 16.07
C ASN A 150 2.96 0.11 14.74
N VAL A 151 2.89 -0.84 13.81
CA VAL A 151 2.28 -0.70 12.48
C VAL A 151 0.89 -1.34 12.38
N ASP A 152 0.40 -1.91 13.49
CA ASP A 152 -0.91 -2.56 13.65
C ASP A 152 -1.60 -1.92 14.87
N SER A 153 -2.16 -0.74 14.67
CA SER A 153 -2.71 0.07 15.76
C SER A 153 -4.00 -0.51 16.34
N ASP A 154 -4.77 -1.27 15.55
CA ASP A 154 -6.01 -1.91 15.99
C ASP A 154 -5.84 -3.36 16.48
N ASN A 155 -4.65 -3.94 16.32
CA ASN A 155 -4.27 -5.31 16.69
C ASN A 155 -5.07 -6.38 15.94
N ASP A 156 -5.38 -6.15 14.66
CA ASP A 156 -6.05 -7.13 13.80
C ASP A 156 -5.08 -8.15 13.18
N GLY A 157 -3.78 -7.99 13.45
CA GLY A 157 -2.70 -8.83 12.92
C GLY A 157 -2.21 -8.39 11.54
N LYS A 158 -2.60 -7.20 11.06
CA LYS A 158 -2.21 -6.66 9.75
C LYS A 158 -1.59 -5.28 9.88
N VAL A 159 -0.73 -4.96 8.93
CA VAL A 159 -0.17 -3.61 8.80
C VAL A 159 -1.27 -2.64 8.35
N ASP A 160 -1.45 -1.56 9.10
CA ASP A 160 -2.47 -0.54 8.86
C ASP A 160 -2.32 0.13 7.48
N ASN A 161 -1.10 0.58 7.15
CA ASN A 161 -0.85 1.24 5.87
C ASN A 161 0.63 1.21 5.44
N VAL A 162 0.84 0.90 4.16
CA VAL A 162 2.11 1.09 3.45
C VAL A 162 1.85 1.88 2.18
N CYS A 163 2.61 2.95 1.96
CA CYS A 163 2.56 3.79 0.79
C CYS A 163 3.80 3.55 -0.08
N PHE A 164 3.60 3.23 -1.35
CA PHE A 164 4.70 3.03 -2.29
C PHE A 164 4.85 4.25 -3.21
N ILE A 165 6.05 4.82 -3.25
CA ILE A 165 6.38 5.92 -4.17
C ILE A 165 7.31 5.38 -5.25
N ILE A 166 6.77 5.22 -6.46
CA ILE A 166 7.49 4.65 -7.59
C ILE A 166 8.05 5.76 -8.49
N LYS A 167 9.35 5.71 -8.80
CA LYS A 167 10.03 6.68 -9.66
C LYS A 167 9.49 6.66 -11.09
N GLY A 168 8.97 7.79 -11.55
CA GLY A 168 8.58 8.04 -12.95
C GLY A 168 7.24 8.75 -13.06
N ALA A 169 6.85 9.09 -14.28
CA ALA A 169 5.52 9.67 -14.55
C ALA A 169 4.42 8.62 -14.34
N THR A 170 3.23 9.09 -13.99
CA THR A 170 2.04 8.24 -13.95
C THR A 170 1.76 7.63 -15.32
N THR A 171 1.29 6.39 -15.33
CA THR A 171 0.91 5.70 -16.57
C THR A 171 -0.59 5.86 -16.84
N GLY A 172 -1.05 5.32 -17.98
CA GLY A 172 -2.46 5.44 -18.40
C GLY A 172 -3.44 4.84 -17.37
N TRP A 173 -4.66 5.36 -17.36
CA TRP A 173 -5.74 4.90 -16.48
C TRP A 173 -5.87 3.36 -16.48
N SER A 174 -6.07 2.78 -15.30
CA SER A 174 -6.21 1.32 -15.08
C SER A 174 -4.98 0.46 -15.47
N SER A 175 -3.83 1.07 -15.76
CA SER A 175 -2.55 0.34 -15.87
C SER A 175 -1.93 0.09 -14.49
N LEU A 176 -1.00 -0.86 -14.41
CA LEU A 176 -0.36 -1.28 -13.15
C LEU A 176 0.30 -0.13 -12.39
N LEU A 177 1.04 0.75 -13.09
CA LEU A 177 1.75 1.87 -12.47
C LEU A 177 0.89 3.15 -12.35
N TRP A 178 -0.41 3.08 -12.63
CA TRP A 178 -1.32 4.19 -12.36
C TRP A 178 -1.57 4.24 -10.84
N PRO A 179 -1.46 5.41 -10.17
CA PRO A 179 -1.63 5.47 -8.72
C PRO A 179 -3.00 4.97 -8.27
N HIS A 180 -3.00 4.03 -7.34
CA HIS A 180 -4.20 3.44 -6.78
C HIS A 180 -3.94 2.88 -5.37
N LYS A 181 -4.98 2.32 -4.76
CA LYS A 181 -4.92 1.61 -3.47
C LYS A 181 -5.32 0.15 -3.71
N TRP A 182 -4.61 -0.77 -3.09
CA TRP A 182 -4.97 -2.18 -3.07
C TRP A 182 -4.60 -2.86 -1.75
N ASN A 183 -5.07 -4.09 -1.57
CA ASN A 183 -4.74 -4.99 -0.49
C ASN A 183 -3.95 -6.16 -1.08
N MET A 184 -3.08 -6.77 -0.28
CA MET A 184 -2.28 -7.94 -0.68
C MET A 184 -3.09 -9.24 -0.52
N PHE A 185 -3.17 -10.03 -1.59
CA PHE A 185 -3.94 -11.29 -1.64
C PHE A 185 -3.17 -12.44 -2.33
N TYR A 186 -2.24 -12.10 -3.23
CA TYR A 186 -1.43 -13.04 -4.01
C TYR A 186 -0.06 -13.30 -3.39
N GLN A 187 0.34 -12.47 -2.42
CA GLN A 187 1.63 -12.54 -1.75
C GLN A 187 1.42 -12.32 -0.25
N ASP A 188 2.01 -13.18 0.59
CA ASP A 188 2.15 -12.93 2.04
C ASP A 188 3.46 -12.18 2.29
N VAL A 189 3.37 -11.06 3.01
CA VAL A 189 4.49 -10.14 3.24
C VAL A 189 4.38 -9.62 4.67
N ARG A 190 5.52 -9.58 5.38
CA ARG A 190 5.59 -9.21 6.79
C ARG A 190 6.60 -8.10 7.02
N ILE A 191 6.27 -7.22 7.96
CA ILE A 191 7.10 -6.13 8.49
C ILE A 191 7.42 -6.46 9.95
#